data_AF-A0A2S5LAX0-F1
#
_entry.id   AF-A0A2S5LAX0-F1
#
_cell.length_a   1.000
_cell.length_b   1.000
_cell.length_c   1.000
_cell.angle_alpha   90.00
_cell.angle_beta   90.00
_cell.angle_gamma   90.00
#
_symmetry.space_group_name_H-M   'P 1'
#
loop_
_entity.id
_entity.type
_entity.pdbx_description
1 polymer ?
#
loop_
_entity_poly.entity_id
_entity_poly.type
_entity_poly.pdbx_seq_one_letter_code
_entity_poly.pdbx_strand_id
1 'polypeptide(L)'
;MQTNLSNENNDALVSSLIGRLDKASEIIDSKVQEENRTEFHAQSIVYAAFLSDYENGVIEKNKDSTEILSLITEFCELVEEFV
;
A
#
# COMPACT_ATOMS: atom_id res chain seq x y z
N MET A 1 -23.90 3.90 19.45
CA MET A 1 -23.24 2.75 18.81
C MET A 1 -22.83 3.18 17.41
N GLN A 2 -21.58 3.60 17.23
CA GLN A 2 -21.03 3.98 15.93
C GLN A 2 -19.62 3.40 15.85
N THR A 3 -19.18 3.13 14.62
CA THR A 3 -17.85 2.66 14.15
C THR A 3 -17.48 1.20 14.40
N ASN A 4 -18.11 0.28 13.65
CA ASN A 4 -17.45 -0.98 13.24
C ASN A 4 -17.29 -1.08 11.70
N LEU A 5 -18.14 -0.40 10.91
CA LEU A 5 -18.09 -0.50 9.44
C LEU A 5 -16.83 0.10 8.78
N SER A 6 -16.17 1.12 9.33
CA SER A 6 -14.94 1.65 8.70
C SER A 6 -13.74 0.72 8.93
N ASN A 7 -13.75 -0.06 10.01
CA ASN A 7 -12.61 -0.91 10.36
C ASN A 7 -12.60 -2.21 9.54
N GLU A 8 -13.77 -2.83 9.32
CA GLU A 8 -13.88 -4.01 8.45
C GLU A 8 -13.52 -3.68 6.99
N ASN A 9 -13.88 -2.48 6.51
CA ASN A 9 -13.51 -2.02 5.18
C ASN A 9 -11.99 -1.82 5.03
N ASN A 10 -11.31 -1.32 6.08
CA ASN A 10 -9.87 -1.14 6.04
C ASN A 10 -9.10 -2.46 6.05
N ASP A 11 -9.61 -3.48 6.76
CA ASP A 11 -8.95 -4.81 6.81
C ASP A 11 -9.01 -5.52 5.45
N ALA A 12 -10.16 -5.43 4.77
CA ALA A 12 -10.29 -5.91 3.39
C ALA A 12 -9.41 -5.12 2.41
N LEU A 13 -9.31 -3.80 2.60
CA LEU A 13 -8.44 -2.94 1.80
C LEU A 13 -6.97 -3.30 1.99
N VAL A 14 -6.49 -3.50 3.22
CA VAL A 14 -5.10 -3.87 3.53
C VAL A 14 -4.74 -5.19 2.85
N SER A 15 -5.59 -6.21 2.99
CA SER A 15 -5.37 -7.51 2.33
C SER A 15 -5.23 -7.36 0.81
N SER A 16 -6.04 -6.49 0.21
CA SER A 16 -5.97 -6.16 -1.22
C SER A 16 -4.67 -5.41 -1.56
N LEU A 17 -4.29 -4.42 -0.76
CA LEU A 17 -3.12 -3.59 -0.99
C LEU A 17 -1.81 -4.38 -0.88
N ILE A 18 -1.71 -5.38 0.00
CA ILE A 18 -0.54 -6.27 0.08
C ILE A 18 -0.31 -6.95 -1.28
N GLY A 19 -1.34 -7.59 -1.84
CA GLY A 19 -1.23 -8.26 -3.14
C GLY A 19 -0.98 -7.28 -4.29
N ARG A 20 -1.52 -6.06 -4.23
CA ARG A 20 -1.24 -5.02 -5.24
C ARG A 20 0.20 -4.52 -5.16
N LEU A 21 0.76 -4.41 -3.96
CA LEU A 21 2.14 -3.97 -3.74
C LEU A 21 3.15 -5.01 -4.23
N ASP A 22 2.84 -6.31 -4.08
CA ASP A 22 3.62 -7.39 -4.68
C ASP A 22 3.67 -7.25 -6.21
N LYS A 23 2.51 -7.08 -6.85
CA LYS A 23 2.42 -6.83 -8.29
C LYS A 23 3.14 -5.54 -8.71
N ALA A 24 3.00 -4.47 -7.93
CA ALA A 24 3.69 -3.22 -8.18
C ALA A 24 5.22 -3.42 -8.18
N SER A 25 5.74 -4.23 -7.25
CA SER A 25 7.16 -4.56 -7.20
C SER A 25 7.64 -5.29 -8.46
N GLU A 26 6.86 -6.25 -8.98
CA GLU A 26 7.17 -6.93 -10.25
C GLU A 26 7.19 -5.96 -11.45
N ILE A 27 6.29 -4.97 -11.46
CA ILE A 27 6.24 -3.93 -12.51
C ILE A 27 7.45 -2.99 -12.39
N ILE A 28 7.83 -2.59 -11.18
CA ILE A 28 8.99 -1.74 -10.93
C ILE A 28 10.27 -2.40 -11.48
N ASP A 29 10.44 -3.70 -11.22
CA ASP A 29 11.60 -4.47 -11.70
C ASP A 29 11.64 -4.58 -13.23
N SER A 30 10.48 -4.70 -13.87
CA SER A 30 10.38 -5.09 -15.28
C SER A 30 10.09 -3.95 -16.27
N LYS A 31 9.46 -2.86 -15.83
CA LYS A 31 8.94 -1.79 -16.70
C LYS A 31 9.46 -0.40 -16.37
N VAL A 32 9.78 -0.13 -15.10
CA VAL A 32 10.17 1.21 -14.67
C VAL A 32 11.62 1.50 -15.08
N GLN A 33 11.84 2.69 -15.63
CA GLN A 33 13.15 3.19 -16.04
C GLN A 33 14.09 3.28 -14.83
N GLU A 34 15.39 3.02 -15.05
CA GLU A 34 16.39 2.89 -13.99
C GLU A 34 16.48 4.12 -13.06
N GLU A 35 16.31 5.32 -13.62
CA GLU A 35 16.34 6.59 -12.88
C GLU A 35 15.22 6.72 -11.83
N ASN A 36 14.06 6.13 -12.07
CA ASN A 36 12.89 6.19 -11.17
C ASN A 36 12.74 4.92 -10.33
N ARG A 37 13.39 3.81 -10.73
CA ARG A 37 13.26 2.50 -10.09
C ARG A 37 13.68 2.49 -8.63
N THR A 38 14.80 3.14 -8.32
CA THR A 38 15.33 3.20 -6.95
C THR A 38 14.35 3.86 -5.99
N GLU A 39 13.72 4.96 -6.43
CA GLU A 39 12.73 5.68 -5.61
C GLU A 39 11.47 4.84 -5.39
N PHE A 40 10.93 4.21 -6.44
CA PHE A 40 9.74 3.38 -6.32
C PHE A 40 9.98 2.13 -5.47
N HIS A 41 11.17 1.51 -5.51
CA HIS A 41 11.50 0.44 -4.56
C HIS A 41 11.55 0.93 -3.12
N ALA A 42 12.16 2.09 -2.86
CA ALA A 42 12.23 2.64 -1.51
C ALA A 42 10.82 2.90 -0.95
N GLN A 43 9.92 3.47 -1.76
CA GLN A 43 8.52 3.66 -1.39
C GLN A 43 7.80 2.32 -1.16
N SER A 44 7.96 1.35 -2.06
CA SER A 44 7.35 0.02 -1.92
C SER A 44 7.78 -0.67 -0.61
N ILE A 45 9.05 -0.60 -0.23
CA ILE A 45 9.54 -1.16 1.06
C ILE A 45 8.86 -0.49 2.26
N VAL A 46 8.76 0.84 2.25
CA VAL A 46 8.11 1.59 3.33
C VAL A 46 6.63 1.25 3.45
N TYR A 47 5.93 1.16 2.32
CA TYR A 47 4.51 0.79 2.29
C TYR A 47 4.27 -0.65 2.70
N ALA A 48 5.13 -1.59 2.31
CA ALA A 48 5.05 -2.99 2.74
C ALA A 48 5.18 -3.10 4.27
N ALA A 49 6.14 -2.38 4.86
CA ALA A 49 6.31 -2.36 6.32
C ALA A 49 5.07 -1.79 7.02
N PHE A 50 4.53 -0.67 6.53
CA PHE A 50 3.31 -0.09 7.08
C PHE A 50 2.11 -1.06 7.02
N LEU A 51 1.87 -1.70 5.87
CA LEU A 51 0.76 -2.65 5.72
C LEU A 51 0.91 -3.84 6.66
N SER A 52 2.14 -4.35 6.83
CA SER A 52 2.42 -5.45 7.76
C SER A 52 2.16 -5.04 9.21
N ASP A 53 2.63 -3.87 9.63
CA ASP A 53 2.37 -3.37 10.98
C ASP A 53 0.88 -3.08 11.21
N TYR A 54 0.16 -2.59 10.20
CA TYR A 54 -1.29 -2.38 10.26
C TYR A 54 -2.05 -3.71 10.40
N GLU A 55 -1.73 -4.70 9.55
CA GLU A 55 -2.37 -6.03 9.55
C GLU A 55 -2.18 -6.75 10.90
N ASN A 56 -1.00 -6.61 11.49
CA ASN A 56 -0.69 -7.21 12.79
C ASN A 56 -1.20 -6.39 13.99
N GLY A 57 -1.90 -5.28 13.76
CA GLY A 57 -2.44 -4.41 14.81
C GLY A 57 -1.40 -3.65 15.61
N VAL A 58 -0.17 -3.50 15.08
CA VAL A 58 0.89 -2.66 15.65
C VAL A 58 0.55 -1.19 15.48
N ILE A 59 -0.03 -0.82 14.32
CA ILE A 59 -0.52 0.53 14.03
C ILE A 59 -2.01 0.62 14.38
N GLU A 60 -2.38 1.67 15.10
CA GLU A 60 -3.78 1.94 15.44
C GLU A 60 -4.59 2.33 14.21
N LYS A 61 -5.81 1.79 14.11
CA LYS A 61 -6.78 2.11 13.05
C LYS A 61 -7.41 3.47 13.32
N ASN A 62 -6.77 4.52 12.81
CA ASN A 62 -7.17 5.91 12.98
C ASN A 62 -7.18 6.68 11.64
N LYS A 63 -7.44 7.99 11.71
CA LYS A 63 -7.50 8.85 10.52
C LYS A 63 -6.17 8.85 9.75
N ASP A 64 -5.05 8.97 10.46
CA ASP A 64 -3.71 9.02 9.84
C ASP A 64 -3.41 7.71 9.10
N SER A 65 -3.75 6.57 9.70
CA SER A 65 -3.60 5.27 9.05
C SER A 65 -4.48 5.14 7.80
N THR A 66 -5.67 5.76 7.78
CA THR A 66 -6.55 5.77 6.60
C THR A 66 -5.97 6.62 5.48
N GLU A 67 -5.38 7.78 5.80
CA GLU A 67 -4.69 8.62 4.82
C GLU A 67 -3.48 7.90 4.19
N ILE A 68 -2.73 7.13 4.97
CA ILE A 68 -1.61 6.32 4.45
C ILE A 68 -2.13 5.21 3.53
N LEU A 69 -3.21 4.50 3.88
CA LEU A 69 -3.81 3.50 2.98
C LEU A 69 -4.23 4.09 1.63
N SER A 70 -4.73 5.34 1.61
CA SER A 70 -5.02 6.06 0.36
C SER A 70 -3.76 6.34 -0.45
N LEU A 71 -2.67 6.80 0.18
CA LEU A 71 -1.39 7.03 -0.52
C LEU A 71 -0.82 5.75 -1.13
N ILE A 72 -0.92 4.63 -0.42
CA ILE A 72 -0.51 3.32 -0.93
C ILE A 72 -1.38 2.91 -2.12
N THR A 73 -2.68 3.18 -2.06
CA THR A 73 -3.61 2.94 -3.16
C THR A 73 -3.19 3.71 -4.41
N GLU A 74 -2.94 5.02 -4.29
CA GLU A 74 -2.49 5.88 -5.38
C GLU A 74 -1.14 5.42 -5.96
N PHE A 75 -0.21 5.02 -5.09
CA PHE A 75 1.08 4.47 -5.52
C PHE A 75 0.90 3.20 -6.37
N CYS A 76 0.07 2.25 -5.91
CA CYS A 76 -0.21 1.05 -6.68
C CYS A 76 -0.83 1.39 -8.04
N GLU A 77 -1.78 2.33 -8.09
CA GLU A 77 -2.39 2.77 -9.35
C GLU A 77 -1.36 3.37 -10.31
N LEU A 78 -0.51 4.27 -9.81
CA LEU A 78 0.57 4.88 -10.59
C LEU A 78 1.52 3.83 -11.17
N VAL A 79 1.92 2.84 -10.36
CA VAL A 79 2.83 1.77 -10.83
C VAL A 79 2.13 0.85 -11.83
N GLU A 80 0.84 0.56 -11.64
CA GLU A 80 0.06 -0.26 -12.57
C GLU A 80 -0.13 0.38 -13.96
N GLU A 81 -0.04 1.71 -14.07
CA GLU A 81 -0.09 2.44 -15.36
C GLU A 81 1.14 2.21 -16.26
N PHE A 82 2.23 1.61 -15.75
CA PHE A 82 3.41 1.27 -16.56
C PHE A 82 3.24 0.00 -17.42
N VAL A 83 2.08 -0.67 -17.35
CA VAL A 83 1.74 -1.90 -18.11
C VAL A 83 1.06 -1.57 -19.43
#